data_AF-A0A5N6ZN69-F1
#
_entry.id   AF-A0A5N6ZN69-F1
#
_cell.length_a   1.000
_cell.length_b   1.000
_cell.length_c   1.000
_cell.angle_alpha   90.00
_cell.angle_beta   90.00
_cell.angle_gamma   90.00
#
_symmetry.space_group_name_H-M   'P 1'
#
loop_
_entity.id
_entity.type
_entity.pdbx_description
1 polymer ?
#
loop_
_entity_poly.entity_id
_entity_poly.type
_entity_poly.pdbx_seq_one_letter_code
_entity_poly.pdbx_strand_id
1 'polypeptide(L)'
;MGELQSNYEMMGGTSISGILESMYTAYPAMADSRRGPAYIYQGADHDRLFCPDCIHENGTKDCGGCDPEKEIKRPERLDQDPYIHYGTIASGNKVIKDAKVRDLLAKKCLCFEMEAAGLMNQFPCLVIRGICDYCDTHKNDRWQKYAAATAAAYAKELLQVTDASDIQNTPEARSIVMDNLSEIKTMIKGLARSSRRML
;
A
#
# COMPACT_ATOMS: atom_id res chain seq x y z
N MET A 1 -12.38 -5.04 -10.64
CA MET A 1 -11.87 -3.83 -9.97
C MET A 1 -12.83 -2.65 -10.11
N GLY A 2 -13.31 -2.32 -11.33
CA GLY A 2 -14.28 -1.24 -11.54
C GLY A 2 -15.56 -1.38 -10.72
N GLU A 3 -16.17 -2.56 -10.68
CA GLU A 3 -17.41 -2.78 -9.91
C GLU A 3 -17.23 -2.61 -8.40
N LEU A 4 -16.15 -3.11 -7.81
CA LEU A 4 -15.89 -2.99 -6.38
C LEU A 4 -15.61 -1.53 -5.99
N GLN A 5 -14.82 -0.82 -6.80
CA GLN A 5 -14.59 0.61 -6.62
C GLN A 5 -15.91 1.40 -6.74
N SER A 6 -16.71 1.12 -7.78
CA SER A 6 -18.03 1.74 -7.95
C SER A 6 -18.99 1.41 -6.81
N ASN A 7 -18.93 0.20 -6.25
CA ASN A 7 -19.74 -0.18 -5.08
C ASN A 7 -19.33 0.58 -3.82
N TYR A 8 -18.03 0.82 -3.60
CA TYR A 8 -17.59 1.69 -2.49
C TYR A 8 -18.05 3.14 -2.70
N GLU A 9 -17.96 3.64 -3.94
CA GLU A 9 -18.41 4.99 -4.29
C GLU A 9 -19.95 5.14 -4.19
N MET A 10 -20.72 4.08 -4.49
CA MET A 10 -22.19 4.10 -4.49
C MET A 10 -22.86 3.69 -3.17
N MET A 11 -22.32 2.72 -2.44
CA MET A 11 -22.92 2.19 -1.20
C MET A 11 -22.22 2.69 0.07
N GLY A 12 -21.10 3.41 -0.07
CA GLY A 12 -20.48 4.19 1.02
C GLY A 12 -19.87 3.36 2.16
N GLY A 13 -19.64 2.06 1.98
CA GLY A 13 -19.10 1.21 3.03
C GLY A 13 -18.25 0.06 2.51
N THR A 14 -17.19 -0.27 3.25
CA THR A 14 -16.38 -1.47 3.05
C THR A 14 -16.76 -2.51 4.09
N SER A 15 -16.69 -3.79 3.76
CA SER A 15 -16.87 -4.88 4.73
C SER A 15 -15.60 -5.15 5.55
N ILE A 16 -14.52 -4.40 5.32
CA ILE A 16 -13.21 -4.59 5.97
C ILE A 16 -13.35 -4.58 7.49
N SER A 17 -14.03 -3.58 8.06
CA SER A 17 -14.19 -3.47 9.52
C SER A 17 -14.96 -4.66 10.09
N GLY A 18 -16.04 -5.10 9.43
CA GLY A 18 -16.79 -6.30 9.82
C GLY A 18 -15.97 -7.60 9.69
N ILE A 19 -15.11 -7.70 8.66
CA ILE A 19 -14.19 -8.84 8.49
C ILE A 19 -13.15 -8.86 9.62
N LEU A 20 -12.62 -7.69 10.00
CA LEU A 20 -11.68 -7.56 11.12
C LEU A 20 -12.33 -7.92 12.45
N GLU A 21 -13.54 -7.42 12.74
CA GLU A 21 -14.31 -7.79 13.93
C GLU A 21 -14.56 -9.31 14.01
N SER A 22 -14.91 -9.92 12.88
CA SER A 22 -15.08 -11.37 12.78
C SER A 22 -13.77 -12.11 13.08
N MET A 23 -12.64 -11.60 12.58
CA MET A 23 -11.31 -12.17 12.85
C MET A 23 -10.96 -12.10 14.34
N TYR A 24 -11.19 -10.96 14.99
CA TYR A 24 -10.91 -10.78 16.42
C TYR A 24 -11.77 -11.70 17.29
N THR A 25 -13.04 -11.87 16.91
CA THR A 25 -13.98 -12.76 17.60
C THR A 25 -13.58 -14.22 17.46
N ALA A 26 -13.20 -14.65 16.26
CA ALA A 26 -12.78 -16.02 15.99
C ALA A 26 -11.39 -16.35 16.57
N TYR A 27 -10.49 -15.36 16.61
CA TYR A 27 -9.11 -15.52 17.07
C TYR A 27 -8.71 -14.44 18.08
N PRO A 28 -9.19 -14.51 19.34
CA PRO A 28 -8.94 -13.46 20.34
C PRO A 28 -7.45 -13.20 20.61
N ALA A 29 -6.60 -14.21 20.43
CA ALA A 29 -5.14 -14.06 20.55
C ALA A 29 -4.53 -13.10 19.52
N MET A 30 -5.19 -12.84 18.39
CA MET A 30 -4.75 -11.84 17.40
C MET A 30 -5.06 -10.41 17.85
N ALA A 31 -6.06 -10.22 18.71
CA ALA A 31 -6.39 -8.93 19.31
C ALA A 31 -5.67 -8.69 20.66
N ASP A 32 -4.87 -9.65 21.10
CA ASP A 32 -4.20 -9.62 22.39
C ASP A 32 -2.88 -8.84 22.36
N SER A 33 -2.88 -7.67 23.02
CA SER A 33 -1.71 -6.78 23.11
C SER A 33 -0.71 -7.16 24.21
N ARG A 34 -0.88 -8.28 24.94
CA ARG A 34 0.04 -8.70 26.02
C ARG A 34 1.49 -8.93 25.58
N ARG A 35 1.70 -9.24 24.29
CA ARG A 35 3.03 -9.52 23.71
C ARG A 35 3.50 -8.42 22.75
N GLY A 36 2.97 -7.21 22.90
CA GLY A 36 3.24 -6.06 22.03
C GLY A 36 2.06 -5.73 21.11
N PRO A 37 2.27 -4.89 20.09
CA PRO A 37 1.22 -4.48 19.15
C PRO A 37 0.46 -5.68 18.58
N ALA A 38 -0.86 -5.62 18.55
CA ALA A 38 -1.75 -6.68 18.07
C ALA A 38 -2.26 -6.39 16.65
N TYR A 39 -3.12 -7.25 16.10
CA TYR A 39 -3.69 -7.10 14.74
C TYR A 39 -4.90 -6.14 14.70
N ILE A 40 -5.07 -5.30 15.73
CA ILE A 40 -6.16 -4.33 15.89
C ILE A 40 -5.70 -2.92 15.57
N TYR A 41 -6.64 -1.98 15.41
CA TYR A 41 -6.31 -0.57 15.26
C TYR A 41 -5.42 -0.10 16.42
N GLN A 42 -4.34 0.61 16.09
CA GLN A 42 -3.29 0.94 17.06
C GLN A 42 -3.51 2.26 17.79
N GLY A 43 -4.58 3.01 17.52
CA GLY A 43 -4.85 4.31 18.15
C GLY A 43 -4.31 5.51 17.37
N ALA A 44 -5.04 6.62 17.40
CA ALA A 44 -4.69 7.85 16.67
C ALA A 44 -3.44 8.54 17.25
N ASP A 45 -3.21 8.39 18.55
CA ASP A 45 -2.02 8.83 19.29
C ASP A 45 -0.73 8.16 18.82
N HIS A 46 -0.86 6.99 18.18
CA HIS A 46 0.24 6.25 17.57
C HIS A 46 0.39 6.52 16.06
N ASP A 47 -0.49 7.32 15.45
CA ASP A 47 -0.43 7.76 14.05
C ASP A 47 0.27 9.13 13.94
N ARG A 48 1.59 9.13 14.10
CA ARG A 48 2.42 10.34 14.15
C ARG A 48 3.22 10.51 12.87
N LEU A 49 3.08 11.66 12.22
CA LEU A 49 3.82 12.03 11.02
C LEU A 49 4.62 13.31 11.31
N PHE A 50 5.92 13.27 11.10
CA PHE A 50 6.82 14.40 11.36
C PHE A 50 7.18 15.15 10.07
N CYS A 51 7.64 16.39 10.24
CA CYS A 51 8.17 17.19 9.14
C CYS A 51 9.32 16.46 8.41
N PRO A 52 9.54 16.66 7.09
CA PRO A 52 10.59 15.93 6.37
C PRO A 52 12.03 16.21 6.84
N ASP A 53 12.27 17.38 7.44
CA ASP A 53 13.57 17.76 8.01
C ASP A 53 13.80 17.24 9.42
N CYS A 54 12.77 16.64 10.02
CA CYS A 54 12.80 16.13 11.37
C CYS A 54 13.44 14.73 11.35
N ILE A 55 14.69 14.65 11.79
CA ILE A 55 15.44 13.38 11.88
C ILE A 55 15.22 12.79 13.28
N HIS A 56 14.75 11.53 13.33
CA HIS A 56 14.67 10.80 14.57
C HIS A 56 16.07 10.60 15.15
N GLU A 57 16.30 11.07 16.39
CA GLU A 57 17.59 10.89 17.05
C GLU A 57 17.94 9.40 17.19
N ASN A 58 19.11 9.02 16.64
CA ASN A 58 19.56 7.64 16.55
C ASN A 58 19.55 6.93 17.91
N GLY A 59 18.76 5.87 18.04
CA GLY A 59 18.89 4.90 19.14
C GLY A 59 17.59 4.53 19.87
N THR A 60 16.51 5.28 19.68
CA THR A 60 15.19 4.96 20.27
C THR A 60 14.31 4.24 19.24
N LYS A 61 13.52 3.26 19.71
CA LYS A 61 12.59 2.48 18.85
C LYS A 61 11.19 3.09 18.79
N ASP A 62 10.97 4.15 19.56
CA ASP A 62 9.70 4.84 19.67
C ASP A 62 9.92 6.35 19.62
N CYS A 63 8.88 7.07 19.24
CA CYS A 63 8.90 8.52 19.13
C CYS A 63 8.59 9.21 20.47
N GLY A 64 8.75 8.52 21.62
CA GLY A 64 8.41 9.08 22.94
C GLY A 64 9.25 10.32 23.29
N GLY A 65 10.47 10.40 22.77
CA GLY A 65 11.37 11.56 22.92
C GLY A 65 11.31 12.56 21.76
N CYS A 66 10.49 12.34 20.73
CA CYS A 66 10.39 13.26 19.60
C CYS A 66 9.53 14.47 19.97
N ASP A 67 9.99 15.66 19.54
CA ASP A 67 9.30 16.94 19.72
C ASP A 67 7.91 16.92 19.03
N PRO A 68 6.80 17.01 19.80
CA PRO A 68 5.45 17.02 19.23
C PRO A 68 5.16 18.23 18.35
N GLU A 69 5.84 19.37 18.54
CA GLU A 69 5.65 20.57 17.72
C GLU A 69 6.16 20.39 16.28
N LYS A 70 6.95 19.33 16.05
CA LYS A 70 7.47 18.94 14.74
C LYS A 70 6.53 17.99 13.98
N GLU A 71 5.42 17.59 14.58
CA GLU A 71 4.40 16.79 13.92
C GLU A 71 3.59 17.63 12.92
N ILE A 72 3.32 17.03 11.75
CA ILE A 72 2.45 17.64 10.75
C ILE A 72 1.01 17.56 11.28
N LYS A 73 0.40 18.73 11.48
CA LYS A 73 -1.02 18.82 11.84
C LYS A 73 -1.88 18.32 10.68
N ARG A 74 -2.73 17.33 10.98
CA ARG A 74 -3.65 16.71 10.02
C ARG A 74 -5.08 16.79 10.57
N PRO A 75 -6.10 16.86 9.70
CA PRO A 75 -7.48 16.71 10.13
C PRO A 75 -7.67 15.40 10.90
N GLU A 76 -8.52 15.43 11.93
CA GLU A 76 -8.94 14.21 12.61
C GLU A 76 -9.67 13.31 11.61
N ARG A 77 -9.45 12.00 11.74
CA ARG A 77 -10.17 11.03 10.92
C ARG A 77 -11.65 11.03 11.31
N LEU A 78 -12.53 10.90 10.33
CA LEU A 78 -13.97 10.80 10.56
C LEU A 78 -14.34 9.51 11.31
N ASP A 79 -13.59 8.44 11.06
CA ASP A 79 -13.78 7.12 11.65
C ASP A 79 -12.43 6.37 11.76
N GLN A 80 -12.50 5.13 12.25
CA GLN A 80 -11.36 4.23 12.38
C GLN A 80 -11.23 3.26 11.20
N ASP A 81 -12.10 3.39 10.19
CA ASP A 81 -12.19 2.43 9.11
C ASP A 81 -10.99 2.57 8.16
N PRO A 82 -10.46 1.45 7.64
CA PRO A 82 -9.41 1.50 6.64
C PRO A 82 -9.91 2.13 5.34
N TYR A 83 -9.19 3.14 4.84
CA TYR A 83 -9.40 3.69 3.51
C TYR A 83 -8.66 2.89 2.45
N ILE A 84 -9.32 2.68 1.31
CA ILE A 84 -8.77 1.97 0.16
C ILE A 84 -8.23 3.00 -0.83
N HIS A 85 -6.97 2.84 -1.22
CA HIS A 85 -6.32 3.69 -2.21
C HIS A 85 -5.93 2.85 -3.43
N TYR A 86 -6.34 3.30 -4.61
CA TYR A 86 -5.98 2.69 -5.89
C TYR A 86 -4.88 3.51 -6.56
N GLY A 87 -3.75 2.87 -6.86
CA GLY A 87 -2.68 3.52 -7.61
C GLY A 87 -1.37 2.76 -7.60
N THR A 88 -0.33 3.44 -8.05
CA THR A 88 0.99 2.83 -8.25
C THR A 88 1.68 2.52 -6.93
N ILE A 89 2.15 1.28 -6.79
CA ILE A 89 3.01 0.83 -5.70
C ILE A 89 4.44 0.74 -6.22
N ALA A 90 5.37 1.47 -5.60
CA ALA A 90 6.78 1.43 -5.96
C ALA A 90 7.48 0.25 -5.27
N SER A 91 8.15 -0.59 -6.06
CA SER A 91 8.86 -1.77 -5.58
C SER A 91 10.36 -1.59 -5.68
N GLY A 92 11.10 -1.96 -4.62
CA GLY A 92 12.56 -1.88 -4.63
C GLY A 92 13.23 -2.70 -3.53
N ASN A 93 14.53 -2.97 -3.66
CA ASN A 93 15.27 -3.81 -2.72
C ASN A 93 15.79 -3.07 -1.46
N LYS A 94 15.33 -1.84 -1.21
CA LYS A 94 15.76 -1.03 -0.07
C LYS A 94 14.55 -0.48 0.68
N VAL A 95 14.63 -0.54 2.01
CA VAL A 95 13.69 0.20 2.88
C VAL A 95 13.95 1.69 2.70
N ILE A 96 12.90 2.46 2.39
CA ILE A 96 12.95 3.92 2.42
C ILE A 96 12.73 4.35 3.88
N LYS A 97 13.72 5.06 4.43
CA LYS A 97 13.70 5.65 5.78
C LYS A 97 14.13 7.12 5.74
N ASP A 98 13.68 7.82 4.71
CA ASP A 98 14.05 9.20 4.44
C ASP A 98 12.84 9.92 3.85
N ALA A 99 12.31 10.87 4.63
CA ALA A 99 11.11 11.61 4.27
C ALA A 99 11.29 12.44 2.99
N LYS A 100 12.49 12.93 2.69
CA LYS A 100 12.77 13.70 1.47
C LYS A 100 12.74 12.79 0.24
N VAL A 101 13.34 11.61 0.36
CA VAL A 101 13.28 10.59 -0.69
C VAL A 101 11.85 10.13 -0.93
N ARG A 102 11.08 9.88 0.14
CA ARG A 102 9.65 9.58 0.06
C ARG A 102 8.90 10.67 -0.70
N ASP A 103 9.02 11.93 -0.29
CA ASP A 103 8.26 13.05 -0.87
C ASP A 103 8.62 13.28 -2.35
N LEU A 104 9.88 13.05 -2.73
CA LEU A 104 10.30 13.09 -4.12
C LEU A 104 9.59 12.01 -4.96
N LEU A 105 9.47 10.79 -4.42
CA LEU A 105 8.89 9.64 -5.11
C LEU A 105 7.36 9.61 -5.05
N ALA A 106 6.75 10.20 -4.02
CA ALA A 106 5.29 10.27 -3.82
C ALA A 106 4.55 10.95 -4.98
N LYS A 107 5.26 11.70 -5.83
CA LYS A 107 4.71 12.28 -7.08
C LYS A 107 4.35 11.24 -8.14
N LYS A 108 4.82 9.99 -7.99
CA LYS A 108 4.66 8.92 -8.99
C LYS A 108 4.04 7.64 -8.43
N CYS A 109 3.92 7.54 -7.10
CA CYS A 109 3.43 6.34 -6.43
C CYS A 109 2.79 6.68 -5.08
N LEU A 110 1.93 5.79 -4.60
CA LEU A 110 1.19 5.96 -3.35
C LEU A 110 1.92 5.33 -2.16
N CYS A 111 2.62 4.21 -2.38
CA CYS A 111 3.36 3.53 -1.32
C CYS A 111 4.57 2.77 -1.86
N PHE A 112 5.38 2.28 -0.92
CA PHE A 112 6.64 1.61 -1.16
C PHE A 112 6.63 0.23 -0.52
N GLU A 113 7.18 -0.75 -1.21
CA GLU A 113 7.34 -2.11 -0.71
C GLU A 113 8.56 -2.78 -1.34
N MET A 114 8.91 -4.00 -0.90
CA MET A 114 10.18 -4.62 -1.27
C MET A 114 10.09 -5.95 -2.03
N GLU A 115 8.89 -6.48 -2.24
CA GLU A 115 8.73 -7.87 -2.67
C GLU A 115 8.03 -8.03 -4.03
N ALA A 116 7.12 -7.14 -4.41
CA ALA A 116 6.19 -7.36 -5.50
C ALA A 116 6.85 -7.35 -6.88
N ALA A 117 7.92 -6.57 -7.11
CA ALA A 117 8.63 -6.58 -8.39
C ALA A 117 9.19 -7.96 -8.74
N GLY A 118 9.59 -8.76 -7.74
CA GLY A 118 10.07 -10.12 -7.98
C GLY A 118 8.95 -11.05 -8.49
N LEU A 119 7.75 -10.88 -7.96
CA LEU A 119 6.57 -11.70 -8.26
C LEU A 119 5.95 -11.32 -9.61
N MET A 120 5.79 -10.01 -9.88
CA MET A 120 5.18 -9.50 -11.11
C MET A 120 5.94 -9.90 -12.38
N ASN A 121 7.25 -10.15 -12.28
CA ASN A 121 8.06 -10.63 -13.40
C ASN A 121 7.78 -12.10 -13.76
N GLN A 122 7.21 -12.87 -12.83
CA GLN A 122 7.00 -14.31 -12.97
C GLN A 122 5.53 -14.68 -13.21
N PHE A 123 4.59 -13.96 -12.59
CA PHE A 123 3.17 -14.18 -12.80
C PHE A 123 2.34 -12.89 -12.69
N PRO A 124 1.28 -12.78 -13.49
CA PRO A 124 0.21 -11.79 -13.30
C PRO A 124 -0.31 -11.77 -11.87
N CYS A 125 -0.24 -10.62 -11.19
CA CYS A 125 -0.80 -10.51 -9.84
C CYS A 125 -1.36 -9.12 -9.55
N LEU A 126 -2.35 -9.10 -8.65
CA LEU A 126 -2.79 -7.89 -7.98
C LEU A 126 -2.03 -7.77 -6.66
N VAL A 127 -1.44 -6.61 -6.43
CA VAL A 127 -0.70 -6.32 -5.19
C VAL A 127 -1.61 -5.56 -4.24
N ILE A 128 -1.83 -6.12 -3.05
CA ILE A 128 -2.58 -5.49 -1.95
C ILE A 128 -1.60 -5.21 -0.82
N ARG A 129 -1.55 -3.97 -0.34
CA ARG A 129 -0.67 -3.55 0.75
C ARG A 129 -1.46 -2.76 1.80
N GLY A 130 -1.27 -3.14 3.06
CA GLY A 130 -1.64 -2.29 4.18
C GLY A 130 -0.49 -1.35 4.51
N ILE A 131 -0.80 -0.12 4.90
CA ILE A 131 0.20 0.89 5.24
C ILE A 131 0.61 0.75 6.71
N CYS A 132 1.91 0.60 6.97
CA CYS A 132 2.44 0.40 8.32
C CYS A 132 3.44 1.47 8.79
N ASP A 133 3.86 2.39 7.92
CA ASP A 133 4.73 3.51 8.29
C ASP A 133 4.73 4.60 7.21
N TYR A 134 5.38 5.71 7.54
CA TYR A 134 5.54 6.87 6.67
C TYR A 134 6.86 6.90 5.91
N CYS A 135 7.61 5.79 5.82
CA CYS A 135 8.87 5.70 5.09
C CYS A 135 9.89 6.79 5.45
N ASP A 136 9.88 7.24 6.70
CA ASP A 136 10.81 8.24 7.25
C ASP A 136 11.68 7.63 8.35
N THR A 137 12.43 8.50 9.03
CA THR A 137 13.33 8.09 10.12
C THR A 137 12.57 7.65 11.38
N HIS A 138 11.27 7.92 11.47
CA HIS A 138 10.38 7.57 12.59
C HIS A 138 9.68 6.22 12.42
N LYS A 139 9.96 5.50 11.32
CA LYS A 139 9.45 4.15 11.06
C LYS A 139 9.67 3.22 12.26
N ASN A 140 8.60 2.56 12.69
CA ASN A 140 8.59 1.53 13.72
C ASN A 140 7.65 0.38 13.34
N ASP A 141 7.67 -0.72 14.09
CA ASP A 141 6.97 -1.95 13.72
C ASP A 141 5.53 -2.05 14.28
N ARG A 142 5.04 -1.00 14.96
CA ARG A 142 3.76 -1.02 15.69
C ARG A 142 2.57 -1.35 14.79
N TRP A 143 2.53 -0.73 13.62
CA TRP A 143 1.40 -0.85 12.70
C TRP A 143 1.47 -2.07 11.78
N GLN A 144 2.56 -2.84 11.76
CA GLN A 144 2.74 -3.94 10.80
C GLN A 144 1.66 -5.02 10.92
N LYS A 145 1.26 -5.40 12.14
CA LYS A 145 0.22 -6.42 12.33
C LYS A 145 -1.15 -5.92 11.90
N TYR A 146 -1.51 -4.69 12.27
CA TYR A 146 -2.77 -4.10 11.82
C TYR A 146 -2.81 -3.94 10.30
N ALA A 147 -1.73 -3.44 9.69
CA ALA A 147 -1.60 -3.32 8.24
C ALA A 147 -1.71 -4.67 7.52
N ALA A 148 -1.15 -5.74 8.08
CA ALA A 148 -1.31 -7.07 7.53
C ALA A 148 -2.76 -7.56 7.62
N ALA A 149 -3.44 -7.31 8.75
CA ALA A 149 -4.84 -7.67 8.93
C ALA A 149 -5.76 -6.91 7.96
N THR A 150 -5.58 -5.60 7.80
CA THR A 150 -6.40 -4.79 6.88
C THR A 150 -6.19 -5.19 5.43
N ALA A 151 -4.95 -5.48 5.01
CA ALA A 151 -4.65 -6.02 3.69
C ALA A 151 -5.33 -7.37 3.45
N ALA A 152 -5.27 -8.28 4.42
CA ALA A 152 -5.91 -9.59 4.34
C ALA A 152 -7.45 -9.47 4.31
N ALA A 153 -8.01 -8.54 5.08
CA ALA A 153 -9.45 -8.28 5.11
C ALA A 153 -9.94 -7.75 3.76
N TYR A 154 -9.24 -6.77 3.16
CA TYR A 154 -9.55 -6.30 1.81
C TYR A 154 -9.40 -7.41 0.76
N ALA A 155 -8.34 -8.24 0.86
CA ALA A 155 -8.18 -9.37 -0.04
C ALA A 155 -9.34 -10.37 0.05
N LYS A 156 -9.85 -10.63 1.27
CA LYS A 156 -11.02 -11.48 1.48
C LYS A 156 -12.27 -10.86 0.86
N GLU A 157 -12.53 -9.58 1.09
CA GLU A 157 -13.67 -8.86 0.50
C GLU A 157 -13.61 -8.92 -1.03
N LEU A 158 -12.45 -8.63 -1.62
CA LEU A 158 -12.24 -8.71 -3.06
C LEU A 158 -12.54 -10.10 -3.61
N LEU A 159 -12.07 -11.15 -2.94
CA LEU A 159 -12.33 -12.54 -3.36
C LEU A 159 -13.82 -12.92 -3.25
N GLN A 160 -14.56 -12.36 -2.30
CA GLN A 160 -16.00 -12.63 -2.15
C GLN A 160 -16.84 -12.06 -3.28
N VAL A 161 -16.38 -11.01 -3.96
CA VAL A 161 -17.07 -10.39 -5.09
C VAL A 161 -16.50 -10.80 -6.45
N THR A 162 -15.41 -11.57 -6.48
CA THR A 162 -14.78 -12.01 -7.72
C THR A 162 -15.37 -13.35 -8.14
N ASP A 163 -16.14 -13.39 -9.22
CA ASP A 163 -16.64 -14.64 -9.80
C ASP A 163 -15.50 -15.43 -10.45
N ALA A 164 -15.45 -16.74 -10.23
CA ALA A 164 -14.45 -17.62 -10.85
C ALA A 164 -14.54 -17.61 -12.39
N SER A 165 -15.73 -17.38 -12.95
CA SER A 165 -15.95 -17.27 -14.39
C SER A 165 -15.39 -15.97 -14.96
N ASP A 166 -15.48 -14.86 -14.23
CA ASP A 166 -14.88 -13.58 -14.63
C ASP A 166 -13.36 -13.64 -14.65
N ILE A 167 -12.76 -14.41 -13.73
CA ILE A 167 -11.31 -14.67 -13.74
C ILE A 167 -10.89 -15.38 -15.03
N GLN A 168 -11.65 -16.37 -15.49
CA GLN A 168 -11.32 -17.13 -16.71
C GLN A 168 -11.40 -16.27 -17.98
N ASN A 169 -12.29 -15.28 -18.00
CA ASN A 169 -12.48 -14.37 -19.13
C ASN A 169 -11.55 -13.15 -19.07
N THR A 170 -10.90 -12.91 -17.94
CA THR A 170 -9.96 -11.78 -17.77
C THR A 170 -8.66 -12.10 -18.51
N PRO A 171 -8.17 -11.22 -19.40
CA PRO A 171 -6.90 -11.43 -20.08
C PRO A 171 -5.76 -11.57 -19.06
N GLU A 172 -4.86 -12.52 -19.30
CA GLU A 172 -3.68 -12.66 -18.44
C GLU A 172 -2.91 -11.35 -18.41
N ALA A 173 -2.57 -10.84 -17.21
CA ALA A 173 -1.82 -9.59 -17.12
C ALA A 173 -0.46 -9.68 -17.84
N ARG A 174 0.09 -10.89 -18.00
CA ARG A 174 1.31 -11.16 -18.76
C ARG A 174 1.12 -10.82 -20.23
N SER A 175 -0.03 -11.16 -20.82
CA SER A 175 -0.34 -10.80 -22.20
C SER A 175 -0.36 -9.28 -22.34
N ILE A 176 -1.12 -8.59 -21.48
CA ILE A 176 -1.25 -7.12 -21.51
C ILE A 176 0.12 -6.43 -21.36
N VAL A 177 0.96 -6.90 -20.43
CA VAL A 177 2.30 -6.35 -20.22
C VAL A 177 3.20 -6.60 -21.44
N MET A 178 3.16 -7.81 -22.01
CA MET A 178 3.95 -8.13 -23.21
C MET A 178 3.50 -7.33 -24.43
N ASP A 179 2.20 -7.12 -24.61
CA ASP A 179 1.64 -6.32 -25.70
C ASP A 179 2.11 -4.87 -25.60
N ASN A 180 1.98 -4.25 -24.42
CA ASN A 180 2.49 -2.90 -24.15
C ASN A 180 4.02 -2.78 -24.38
N LEU A 181 4.80 -3.77 -23.95
CA LEU A 181 6.26 -3.80 -24.18
C LEU A 181 6.59 -3.93 -25.68
N SER A 182 5.78 -4.68 -26.44
CA SER A 182 5.95 -4.85 -27.87
C SER A 182 5.66 -3.55 -28.63
N GLU A 183 4.62 -2.80 -28.21
CA GLU A 183 4.28 -1.49 -28.75
C GLU A 183 5.38 -0.46 -28.49
N ILE A 184 5.89 -0.40 -27.25
CA ILE A 184 7.00 0.49 -26.89
C ILE A 184 8.25 0.17 -27.71
N LYS A 185 8.62 -1.12 -27.86
CA LYS A 185 9.75 -1.53 -28.70
C LYS A 185 9.55 -1.13 -30.16
N THR A 186 8.32 -1.20 -30.67
CA THR A 186 7.99 -0.82 -32.04
C THR A 186 8.09 0.69 -32.24
N MET A 187 7.59 1.50 -31.29
CA MET A 187 7.75 2.96 -31.32
C MET A 187 9.22 3.38 -31.28
N ILE A 188 10.04 2.79 -30.41
CA ILE A 188 11.48 3.08 -30.32
C ILE A 188 12.18 2.74 -31.64
N LYS A 189 11.88 1.59 -32.25
CA LYS A 189 12.42 1.22 -33.57
C LYS A 189 11.97 2.19 -34.66
N GLY A 190 10.73 2.68 -34.60
CA GLY A 190 10.20 3.70 -35.49
C GLY A 190 11.00 5.00 -35.41
N LEU A 191 11.20 5.52 -34.19
CA LEU A 191 11.97 6.74 -33.92
C LEU A 191 13.44 6.61 -34.36
N ALA A 192 14.07 5.46 -34.11
CA ALA A 192 15.44 5.19 -34.54
C ALA A 192 15.59 5.12 -36.08
N ARG A 193 14.52 4.71 -36.80
CA ARG A 193 14.49 4.65 -38.26
C ARG A 193 14.22 6.02 -38.90
N SER A 194 13.37 6.85 -38.30
CA SER A 194 13.12 8.22 -38.78
C SER A 194 14.32 9.13 -38.55
N SER A 195 15.06 8.95 -37.45
CA SER A 195 16.31 9.70 -37.20
C SER A 195 17.46 9.35 -38.14
N ARG A 196 17.41 8.19 -38.83
CA ARG A 196 18.40 7.78 -39.86
C ARG A 196 18.05 8.22 -41.29
N ARG A 197 16.84 8.76 -41.53
CA ARG A 197 16.41 9.28 -42.85
C ARG A 197 16.60 10.79 -43.01
N MET A 198 17.06 11.49 -41.97
CA MET A 198 17.37 12.92 -41.98
C MET A 198 18.87 13.23 -42.09
N LEU A 199 19.70 12.23 -42.43
CA LEU A 199 21.11 12.39 -42.78
C LEU A 199 21.33 11.92 -44.21
#